data_AF-A0AB35UQW7-F1
#
_entry.id   AF-A0AB35UQW7-F1
#
_cell.length_a   1.000
_cell.length_b   1.000
_cell.length_c   1.000
_cell.angle_alpha   90.00
_cell.angle_beta   90.00
_cell.angle_gamma   90.00
#
_symmetry.space_group_name_H-M   'P 1'
#
loop_
_entity.id
_entity.type
_entity.pdbx_description
1 polymer ?
#
loop_
_entity_poly.entity_id
_entity_poly.type
_entity_poly.pdbx_seq_one_letter_code
_entity_poly.pdbx_strand_id
1 'polypeptide(L)'
;STHTSEEIVEVVDEYEQQFFDDVAAIFLASKTHEMKKEQAVNIQEYVLNKMPIQTQTSLRNLDLEEWSIYWGFYHQSLEYYVGRYGVFITHVDRDGLEHQYSYRISE
;
A
#
# COMPACT_ATOMS: atom_id res chain seq x y z
N SER A 1 -17.42 8.39 35.73
CA SER A 1 -18.01 8.86 34.47
C SER A 1 -17.43 8.04 33.34
N THR A 2 -18.30 7.47 32.52
CA THR A 2 -18.06 6.44 31.51
C THR A 2 -17.41 7.03 30.25
N HIS A 3 -16.07 7.03 30.23
CA HIS A 3 -15.23 7.21 29.05
C HIS A 3 -14.36 5.96 28.96
N THR A 4 -14.74 4.92 28.22
CA THR A 4 -13.93 3.68 28.31
C THR A 4 -13.96 2.72 27.12
N SER A 5 -14.88 2.80 26.16
CA SER A 5 -14.90 1.77 25.09
C SER A 5 -14.85 2.39 23.70
N GLU A 6 -15.76 3.32 23.38
CA GLU A 6 -15.77 4.00 22.09
C GLU A 6 -14.50 4.83 21.86
N GLU A 7 -14.10 5.62 22.87
CA GLU A 7 -12.86 6.41 22.84
C GLU A 7 -11.59 5.56 22.73
N ILE A 8 -11.58 4.35 23.31
CA ILE A 8 -10.43 3.44 23.19
C ILE A 8 -10.36 2.84 21.79
N VAL A 9 -11.50 2.50 21.19
CA VAL A 9 -11.58 2.00 19.81
C VAL A 9 -11.12 3.07 18.83
N GLU A 10 -11.60 4.31 18.97
CA GLU A 10 -11.18 5.42 18.10
C GLU A 10 -9.66 5.68 18.17
N VAL A 11 -9.07 5.66 19.37
CA VAL A 11 -7.62 5.86 19.54
C VAL A 11 -6.81 4.72 18.92
N VAL A 12 -7.30 3.47 19.01
CA VAL A 12 -6.64 2.32 18.36
C VAL A 12 -6.71 2.47 16.84
N ASP A 13 -7.85 2.87 16.29
CA ASP A 13 -8.05 3.05 14.86
C ASP A 13 -7.17 4.18 14.31
N GLU A 14 -7.04 5.32 15.02
CA GLU A 14 -6.14 6.41 14.61
C GLU A 14 -4.66 5.96 14.58
N TYR A 15 -4.25 5.16 15.55
CA TYR A 15 -2.90 4.61 15.62
C TYR A 15 -2.64 3.60 14.49
N GLU A 16 -3.57 2.70 14.20
CA GLU A 16 -3.42 1.74 13.11
C GLU A 16 -3.43 2.43 11.74
N GLN A 17 -4.22 3.49 11.57
CA GLN A 17 -4.17 4.31 10.36
C GLN A 17 -2.79 4.99 10.21
N GLN A 18 -2.19 5.50 11.30
CA GLN A 18 -0.80 5.99 11.26
C GLN A 18 0.19 4.92 10.85
N PHE A 19 0.03 3.74 11.42
CA PHE A 19 0.94 2.65 11.14
C PHE A 19 0.86 2.22 9.66
N PHE A 20 -0.32 2.23 9.04
CA PHE A 20 -0.47 2.01 7.61
C PHE A 20 0.28 3.06 6.78
N ASP A 21 0.09 4.35 7.09
CA ASP A 21 0.75 5.46 6.37
C ASP A 21 2.28 5.36 6.46
N ASP A 22 2.81 5.04 7.65
CA ASP A 22 4.25 4.92 7.87
C ASP A 22 4.86 3.79 7.03
N VAL A 23 4.20 2.62 6.97
CA VAL A 23 4.64 1.48 6.16
C VAL A 23 4.57 1.82 4.68
N ALA A 24 3.49 2.46 4.23
CA ALA A 24 3.32 2.89 2.86
C ALA A 24 4.38 3.92 2.44
N ALA A 25 4.69 4.90 3.29
CA ALA A 25 5.74 5.89 3.07
C ALA A 25 7.13 5.26 2.98
N ILE A 26 7.45 4.30 3.84
CA ILE A 26 8.71 3.52 3.78
C ILE A 26 8.81 2.76 2.46
N PHE A 27 7.74 2.10 2.04
CA PHE A 27 7.73 1.34 0.80
C PHE A 27 7.87 2.26 -0.43
N LEU A 28 7.16 3.38 -0.46
CA LEU A 28 7.27 4.40 -1.50
C LEU A 28 8.71 4.97 -1.59
N ALA A 29 9.32 5.25 -0.43
CA ALA A 29 10.69 5.76 -0.34
C ALA A 29 11.77 4.73 -0.75
N SER A 30 11.46 3.43 -0.74
CA SER A 30 12.38 2.38 -1.21
C SER A 30 12.70 2.48 -2.69
N LYS A 31 11.83 3.15 -3.48
CA LYS A 31 11.98 3.33 -4.94
C LYS A 31 12.18 2.01 -5.69
N THR A 32 11.61 0.92 -5.16
CA THR A 32 11.63 -0.38 -5.81
C THR A 32 10.96 -0.30 -7.18
N HIS A 33 11.53 -1.04 -8.14
CA HIS A 33 11.13 -1.04 -9.54
C HIS A 33 11.26 -2.45 -10.13
N GLU A 34 11.03 -3.47 -9.31
CA GLU A 34 10.91 -4.84 -9.77
C GLU A 34 9.64 -5.00 -10.62
N MET A 35 9.80 -5.54 -11.82
CA MET A 35 8.73 -5.65 -12.82
C MET A 35 8.35 -7.09 -13.12
N LYS A 36 9.17 -8.05 -12.68
CA LYS A 36 8.93 -9.48 -12.87
C LYS A 36 7.74 -9.92 -12.04
N LYS A 37 6.73 -10.46 -12.72
CA LYS A 37 5.50 -10.96 -12.10
C LYS A 37 5.76 -12.05 -11.06
N GLU A 38 6.83 -12.83 -11.22
CA GLU A 38 7.24 -13.86 -10.26
C GLU A 38 7.61 -13.27 -8.89
N GLN A 39 7.93 -11.98 -8.82
CA GLN A 39 8.23 -11.28 -7.57
C GLN A 39 6.98 -10.68 -6.91
N ALA A 40 5.83 -10.70 -7.57
CA ALA A 40 4.64 -10.01 -7.08
C ALA A 40 4.18 -10.55 -5.71
N VAL A 41 4.20 -11.88 -5.51
CA VAL A 41 3.86 -12.49 -4.21
C VAL A 41 4.87 -12.11 -3.13
N ASN A 42 6.16 -12.09 -3.46
CA ASN A 42 7.20 -11.70 -2.49
C ASN A 42 7.04 -10.24 -2.05
N ILE A 43 6.73 -9.34 -2.99
CA ILE A 43 6.46 -7.93 -2.71
C ILE A 43 5.18 -7.80 -1.88
N GLN A 44 4.14 -8.55 -2.23
CA GLN A 44 2.86 -8.59 -1.52
C GLN A 44 3.07 -8.92 -0.03
N GLU A 45 3.72 -10.05 0.25
CA GLU A 45 3.97 -10.54 1.59
C GLU A 45 4.93 -9.64 2.36
N TYR A 46 5.98 -9.12 1.70
CA TYR A 46 6.96 -8.23 2.33
C TYR A 46 6.32 -6.98 2.94
N VAL A 47 5.35 -6.38 2.24
CA VAL A 47 4.62 -5.21 2.72
C VAL A 47 3.52 -5.64 3.68
N LEU A 48 2.72 -6.67 3.34
CA LEU A 48 1.59 -7.10 4.16
C LEU A 48 2.01 -7.51 5.57
N ASN A 49 3.15 -8.18 5.73
CA ASN A 49 3.67 -8.60 7.04
C ASN A 49 4.04 -7.43 7.96
N LYS A 50 4.05 -6.20 7.45
CA LYS A 50 4.31 -4.98 8.21
C LYS A 50 3.07 -4.11 8.39
N MET A 51 1.98 -4.44 7.72
CA MET A 51 0.75 -3.66 7.75
C MET A 51 -0.12 -3.99 8.99
N PRO A 52 -1.08 -3.12 9.37
CA PRO A 52 -2.09 -3.47 10.37
C PRO A 52 -2.82 -4.78 10.05
N ILE A 53 -3.27 -5.49 11.09
CA ILE A 53 -3.85 -6.84 10.97
C ILE A 53 -5.08 -6.88 10.04
N GLN A 54 -5.88 -5.81 10.02
CA GLN A 54 -7.10 -5.75 9.21
C GLN A 54 -6.85 -5.29 7.76
N THR A 55 -5.59 -5.12 7.37
CA THR A 55 -5.23 -4.71 6.00
C THR A 55 -5.67 -5.75 5.00
N GLN A 56 -6.48 -5.32 4.03
CA GLN A 56 -6.90 -6.13 2.91
C GLN A 56 -5.83 -6.07 1.83
N THR A 57 -5.61 -7.18 1.12
CA THR A 57 -4.68 -7.20 0.00
C THR A 57 -5.24 -7.95 -1.20
N SER A 58 -4.85 -7.52 -2.40
CA SER A 58 -5.21 -8.16 -3.66
C SER A 58 -4.05 -8.10 -4.63
N LEU A 59 -3.73 -9.25 -5.23
CA LEU A 59 -2.88 -9.31 -6.41
C LEU A 59 -3.78 -9.33 -7.64
N ARG A 60 -3.64 -8.33 -8.51
CA ARG A 60 -4.45 -8.14 -9.72
C ARG A 60 -3.63 -8.41 -10.96
N ASN A 61 -4.13 -9.31 -11.81
CA ASN A 61 -3.64 -9.46 -13.17
C ASN A 61 -4.48 -8.58 -14.08
N LEU A 62 -3.82 -7.71 -14.84
CA LEU A 62 -4.45 -6.79 -15.78
C LEU A 62 -4.15 -7.26 -17.21
N ASP A 63 -4.62 -6.50 -18.19
CA ASP A 63 -4.35 -6.78 -19.60
C ASP A 63 -2.86 -6.60 -19.94
N LEU A 64 -2.43 -7.11 -21.10
CA LEU A 64 -1.09 -6.86 -21.65
C LEU A 64 0.09 -7.19 -20.72
N GLU A 65 -0.05 -8.24 -19.90
CA GLU A 65 0.95 -8.70 -18.91
C GLU A 65 1.19 -7.71 -17.75
N GLU A 66 0.33 -6.70 -17.62
CA GLU A 66 0.37 -5.75 -16.51
C GLU A 66 -0.19 -6.41 -15.24
N TRP A 67 0.28 -5.92 -14.09
CA TRP A 67 -0.17 -6.43 -12.80
C TRP A 67 -0.07 -5.36 -11.73
N SER A 68 -0.90 -5.47 -10.70
CA SER A 68 -0.76 -4.62 -9.53
C SER A 68 -0.98 -5.38 -8.23
N ILE A 69 -0.38 -4.88 -7.16
CA ILE A 69 -0.66 -5.30 -5.79
C ILE A 69 -1.34 -4.12 -5.11
N TYR A 70 -2.49 -4.40 -4.49
CA TYR A 70 -3.25 -3.44 -3.72
C TYR A 70 -3.24 -3.82 -2.26
N TRP A 71 -3.06 -2.85 -1.38
CA TRP A 71 -3.33 -2.93 0.06
C TRP A 71 -4.31 -1.84 0.44
N GLY A 72 -5.34 -2.17 1.21
CA GLY A 72 -6.36 -1.23 1.66
C GLY A 72 -6.65 -1.37 3.14
N PHE A 73 -6.85 -0.24 3.80
CA PHE A 73 -7.15 -0.15 5.23
C PHE A 73 -8.02 1.08 5.46
N TYR A 74 -9.25 0.92 5.96
CA TYR A 74 -10.27 2.00 6.01
C TYR A 74 -10.39 2.74 4.65
N HIS A 75 -10.10 4.03 4.61
CA HIS A 75 -10.07 4.87 3.40
C HIS A 75 -8.66 5.03 2.80
N GLN A 76 -7.65 4.43 3.42
CA GLN A 76 -6.27 4.45 2.95
C GLN A 76 -6.03 3.36 1.92
N SER A 77 -5.07 3.62 1.03
CA SER A 77 -4.65 2.62 0.06
C SER A 77 -3.17 2.73 -0.28
N LEU A 78 -2.57 1.60 -0.64
CA LEU A 78 -1.27 1.54 -1.29
C LEU A 78 -1.43 0.64 -2.52
N GLU A 79 -0.97 1.10 -3.67
CA GLU A 79 -0.92 0.33 -4.91
C GLU A 79 0.50 0.32 -5.46
N TYR A 80 1.00 -0.88 -5.78
CA TYR A 80 2.19 -1.10 -6.58
C TYR A 80 1.75 -1.62 -7.94
N TYR A 81 1.76 -0.76 -8.94
CA TYR A 81 1.36 -1.06 -10.31
C TYR A 81 2.59 -1.23 -11.20
N VAL A 82 2.59 -2.32 -11.98
CA VAL A 82 3.60 -2.59 -13.00
C VAL A 82 2.92 -2.63 -14.36
N GLY A 83 3.31 -1.67 -15.20
CA GLY A 83 2.90 -1.59 -16.59
C GLY A 83 4.06 -1.85 -17.53
N ARG A 84 3.75 -1.90 -18.83
CA ARG A 84 4.76 -2.06 -19.90
C ARG A 84 5.88 -1.02 -19.83
N TYR A 85 5.58 0.18 -19.35
CA TYR A 85 6.47 1.34 -19.37
C TYR A 85 7.22 1.58 -18.06
N GLY A 86 6.96 0.77 -17.03
CA GLY A 86 7.63 0.90 -15.74
C GLY A 86 6.72 0.64 -14.55
N VAL A 87 7.12 1.19 -13.41
CA VAL A 87 6.50 0.96 -12.10
C VAL A 87 5.93 2.25 -11.56
N PHE A 88 4.72 2.16 -11.01
CA PHE A 88 3.99 3.27 -10.41
C PHE A 88 3.53 2.84 -9.03
N ILE A 89 3.92 3.59 -8.01
CA ILE A 89 3.51 3.37 -6.63
C ILE A 89 2.66 4.56 -6.21
N THR A 90 1.44 4.29 -5.78
CA THR A 90 0.50 5.31 -5.32
C THR A 90 0.03 4.95 -3.92
N HIS A 91 0.07 5.90 -3.00
CA HIS A 91 -0.48 5.78 -1.67
C HIS A 91 -1.46 6.93 -1.43
N VAL A 92 -2.69 6.61 -1.03
CA VAL A 92 -3.64 7.58 -0.48
C VAL A 92 -3.61 7.44 1.02
N ASP A 93 -3.19 8.49 1.71
CA ASP A 93 -3.07 8.51 3.17
C ASP A 93 -4.41 8.72 3.88
N ARG A 94 -4.41 8.76 5.21
CA ARG A 94 -5.65 8.90 5.97
C ARG A 94 -6.31 10.28 5.85
N ASP A 95 -5.59 11.29 5.36
CA ASP A 95 -6.15 12.60 5.09
C ASP A 95 -6.68 12.69 3.65
N GLY A 96 -6.56 11.61 2.88
CA GLY A 96 -6.95 11.52 1.48
C GLY A 96 -5.93 12.16 0.53
N LEU A 97 -4.71 12.46 0.99
CA LEU A 97 -3.66 13.01 0.17
C LEU A 97 -2.93 11.89 -0.59
N GLU A 98 -2.71 12.13 -1.88
CA GLU A 98 -2.05 11.18 -2.77
C GLU A 98 -0.53 11.41 -2.79
N HIS A 99 0.23 10.34 -2.55
CA HIS A 99 1.69 10.27 -2.62
C HIS A 99 2.11 9.31 -3.72
N GLN A 100 3.04 9.74 -4.56
CA GLN A 100 3.41 8.97 -5.76
C GLN A 100 4.91 8.83 -5.96
N TYR A 101 5.27 7.67 -6.49
CA TYR A 101 6.57 7.42 -7.10
C TYR A 101 6.38 6.73 -8.45
N SER A 102 7.14 7.15 -9.46
CA SER A 102 7.14 6.49 -10.77
C SER A 102 8.56 6.24 -11.25
N TYR A 103 8.84 5.01 -11.65
CA TYR A 103 10.01 4.64 -12.44
C TYR A 103 9.56 4.36 -13.88
N ARG A 104 10.22 4.98 -14.86
CA ARG A 104 9.95 4.75 -16.28
C ARG A 104 11.18 4.14 -16.93
N ILE A 105 10.99 3.10 -17.73
CA ILE A 105 12.05 2.58 -18.59
C ILE A 105 12.24 3.61 -19.73
N SER A 106 13.46 4.11 -19.90
CA SER A 106 13.85 4.87 -21.08
C SER A 106 14.12 3.91 -22.24
N GLU A 107 13.58 4.20 -23.42
CA GLU A 107 13.90 3.50 -24.68
C GLU A 107 15.37 3.64 -25.09
#